data_AF-A0A967WMU6-F1
#
_entry.id   AF-A0A967WMU6-F1
#
_cell.length_a   1.000
_cell.length_b   1.000
_cell.length_c   1.000
_cell.angle_alpha   90.00
_cell.angle_beta   90.00
_cell.angle_gamma   90.00
#
_symmetry.space_group_name_H-M   'P 1'
#
loop_
_entity.id
_entity.type
_entity.pdbx_description
1 polymer ?
#
loop_
_entity_poly.entity_id
_entity_poly.type
_entity_poly.pdbx_seq_one_letter_code
_entity_poly.pdbx_strand_id
1 'polypeptide(L)'
;MAFILFCLLATGIPLGIRYYLLNAMVDQETQLKRIDGTILVQEADGNRPTGVTDSAMLSPGDEVILDATSRGTLDFFDRSHINLLSNTNVELETVEAPRFGLSNQPNRIALNLKAGLVRVGVALPGERRTDFQVNTPHTAVSLAEGSFRIEVTNETTQITVVRGQASLGSESSTDVLVQGTRTRVGLTGIPAESLPAAENLIENGDFQEPLGTTWLTSTVVLTSAVQPPFVEIVEDGGRQAARLVQMSVQDGEHTEVAIEQRLDQDVRDFDRLEISADVKLDHQSLSGGGLLSSEFPIILRLDYKDLWGNDKFWTHGFYYHNQANYPIALDPWGRPAGEQVPQGVWYPYESGNLLDLLGENRPARITGLTIYASGWKYDGRVSEIHLIVE
;
A
#
# COMPACT_ATOMS: atom_id res chain seq x y z
N MET A 1 59.44 10.27 -41.20
CA MET A 1 58.34 10.88 -40.42
C MET A 1 57.00 10.85 -41.14
N ALA A 2 56.90 11.31 -42.39
CA ALA A 2 55.62 11.35 -43.12
C ALA A 2 54.91 9.98 -43.26
N PHE A 3 55.65 8.89 -43.48
CA PHE A 3 55.07 7.54 -43.58
C PHE A 3 54.44 7.06 -42.25
N ILE A 4 55.11 7.31 -41.12
CA ILE A 4 54.61 6.95 -39.80
C ILE A 4 53.35 7.75 -39.48
N LEU A 5 53.35 9.05 -39.80
CA LEU A 5 52.18 9.92 -39.64
C LEU A 5 50.99 9.45 -40.49
N PHE A 6 51.24 9.03 -41.74
CA PHE A 6 50.23 8.47 -42.62
C PHE A 6 49.64 7.18 -42.06
N CYS A 7 50.47 6.24 -41.60
CA CYS A 7 50.00 5.01 -40.97
C CYS A 7 49.15 5.28 -39.72
N LEU A 8 49.59 6.21 -38.85
CA LEU A 8 48.84 6.59 -37.65
C LEU A 8 47.48 7.21 -37.98
N LEU A 9 47.40 8.07 -39.00
CA LEU A 9 46.12 8.65 -39.43
C LEU A 9 45.21 7.61 -40.10
N ALA A 10 45.78 6.76 -40.96
CA ALA A 10 45.05 5.71 -41.68
C ALA A 10 44.43 4.68 -40.73
N THR A 11 45.06 4.41 -39.57
CA THR A 11 44.49 3.52 -38.54
C THR A 11 43.69 4.28 -37.48
N GLY A 12 44.16 5.45 -37.06
CA GLY A 12 43.59 6.23 -35.96
C GLY A 12 42.23 6.82 -36.30
N ILE A 13 42.04 7.31 -37.54
CA ILE A 13 40.75 7.90 -37.95
C ILE A 13 39.64 6.82 -37.97
N PRO A 14 39.80 5.65 -38.64
CA PRO A 14 38.76 4.62 -38.61
C PRO A 14 38.48 4.07 -37.20
N LEU A 15 39.52 3.91 -36.38
CA LEU A 15 39.35 3.46 -34.99
C LEU A 15 38.60 4.50 -34.16
N GLY A 16 38.92 5.79 -34.30
CA GLY A 16 38.23 6.88 -33.63
C GLY A 16 36.77 7.00 -34.05
N ILE A 17 36.49 6.91 -35.36
CA ILE A 17 35.11 6.90 -35.88
C ILE A 17 34.35 5.69 -35.33
N ARG A 18 34.93 4.49 -35.39
CA ARG A 18 34.30 3.28 -34.83
C ARG A 18 34.05 3.42 -33.34
N TYR A 19 35.01 3.94 -32.59
CA TYR A 19 34.85 4.18 -31.16
C TYR A 19 33.70 5.15 -30.86
N TYR A 20 33.61 6.25 -31.62
CA TYR A 20 32.51 7.21 -31.50
C TYR A 20 31.15 6.59 -31.83
N LEU A 21 31.07 5.82 -32.93
CA LEU A 21 29.84 5.12 -33.33
C LEU A 21 29.38 4.09 -32.28
N LEU A 22 30.30 3.53 -31.49
CA LEU A 22 29.98 2.51 -30.48
C LEU A 22 29.67 3.09 -29.10
N ASN A 23 30.14 4.29 -28.75
CA ASN A 23 30.05 4.83 -27.39
C ASN A 23 29.36 6.19 -27.28
N ALA A 24 28.99 6.84 -28.38
CA ALA A 24 28.28 8.12 -28.31
C ALA A 24 26.86 7.90 -27.74
N MET A 25 26.55 8.58 -26.64
CA MET A 25 25.23 8.65 -26.01
C MET A 25 24.56 9.98 -26.35
N VAL A 26 23.23 10.03 -26.28
CA VAL A 26 22.41 11.23 -26.45
C VAL A 26 21.32 11.26 -25.39
N ASP A 27 21.24 12.38 -24.68
CA ASP A 27 20.21 12.68 -23.70
C ASP A 27 18.83 12.62 -24.33
N GLN A 28 17.88 12.05 -23.60
CA GLN A 28 16.48 11.96 -24.01
C GLN A 28 15.64 12.81 -23.07
N GLU A 29 14.64 13.48 -23.65
CA GLU A 29 13.67 14.25 -22.87
C GLU A 29 12.70 13.30 -22.16
N THR A 30 12.29 13.68 -20.94
CA THR A 30 11.27 12.96 -20.16
C THR A 30 10.01 13.82 -20.07
N GLN A 31 8.85 13.23 -20.33
CA GLN A 31 7.59 13.96 -20.27
C GLN A 31 7.01 13.90 -18.85
N LEU A 32 6.87 15.05 -18.20
CA LEU A 32 6.11 15.20 -16.96
C LEU A 32 4.65 15.55 -17.29
N LYS A 33 3.71 14.79 -16.72
CA LYS A 33 2.28 15.05 -16.75
C LYS A 33 1.75 15.25 -15.34
N ARG A 34 0.94 16.28 -15.15
CA ARG A 34 0.23 16.51 -13.91
C ARG A 34 -1.02 15.64 -13.86
N ILE A 35 -1.23 14.96 -12.73
CA ILE A 35 -2.50 14.31 -12.39
C ILE A 35 -3.33 15.24 -11.50
N ASP A 36 -2.71 15.87 -10.50
CA ASP A 36 -3.39 16.69 -9.51
C ASP A 36 -2.45 17.74 -8.87
N GLY A 37 -3.00 18.79 -8.25
CA GLY A 37 -2.22 19.82 -7.52
C GLY A 37 -1.34 20.72 -8.41
N THR A 38 -0.22 21.25 -7.92
CA THR A 38 0.74 22.01 -8.75
C THR A 38 2.13 21.43 -8.55
N ILE A 39 2.74 20.95 -9.63
CA ILE A 39 4.09 20.37 -9.57
C ILE A 39 5.11 21.47 -9.78
N LEU A 40 6.14 21.53 -8.93
CA LEU A 40 7.23 22.46 -9.09
C LEU A 40 8.39 21.75 -9.80
N VAL A 41 8.95 22.37 -10.83
CA VAL A 41 10.15 21.88 -11.53
C VAL A 41 11.25 22.93 -11.37
N GLN A 42 12.40 22.50 -10.88
CA GLN A 42 13.61 23.29 -10.83
C GLN A 42 14.58 22.78 -11.90
N GLU A 43 14.82 23.61 -12.91
CA GLU A 43 15.78 23.30 -13.97
C GLU A 43 17.20 23.27 -13.43
N ALA A 44 18.07 22.42 -13.99
CA ALA A 44 19.47 22.28 -13.54
C ALA A 44 20.25 23.61 -13.51
N ASP A 45 20.04 24.45 -14.52
CA ASP A 45 20.65 25.79 -14.66
C ASP A 45 19.75 26.92 -14.09
N GLY A 46 18.57 26.56 -13.60
CA GLY A 46 17.51 27.47 -13.17
C GLY A 46 17.59 27.78 -11.67
N ASN A 47 17.61 29.07 -11.32
CA ASN A 47 17.67 29.51 -9.93
C ASN A 47 16.29 29.59 -9.24
N ARG A 48 15.19 29.32 -9.95
CA ARG A 48 13.81 29.41 -9.42
C ARG A 48 12.95 28.27 -9.94
N PRO A 49 12.18 27.59 -9.07
CA PRO A 49 11.24 26.57 -9.51
C PRO A 49 10.09 27.18 -10.30
N THR A 50 9.69 26.49 -11.37
CA THR A 50 8.56 26.81 -12.23
C THR A 50 7.40 25.88 -11.92
N GLY A 51 6.19 26.43 -11.77
CA GLY A 51 4.98 25.64 -11.56
C GLY A 51 4.45 25.06 -12.88
N VAL A 52 4.29 23.74 -12.93
CA VAL A 52 3.73 23.00 -14.08
C VAL A 52 2.25 22.70 -13.79
N THR A 53 1.37 23.23 -14.64
CA THR A 53 -0.09 23.11 -14.47
C THR A 53 -0.73 22.02 -15.32
N ASP A 54 -0.05 21.55 -16.37
CA ASP A 54 -0.54 20.46 -17.25
C ASP A 54 0.57 19.46 -17.57
N SER A 55 1.61 19.89 -18.30
CA SER A 55 2.75 19.05 -18.65
C SER A 55 4.02 19.86 -18.89
N ALA A 56 5.19 19.25 -18.73
CA ALA A 56 6.49 19.83 -19.05
C ALA A 56 7.42 18.77 -19.66
N MET A 57 8.43 19.21 -20.43
CA MET A 57 9.56 18.36 -20.80
C MET A 57 10.67 18.60 -19.78
N LEU A 58 11.27 17.51 -19.30
CA LEU A 58 12.38 17.52 -18.36
C LEU A 58 13.65 17.04 -19.06
N SER A 59 14.76 17.68 -18.70
CA SER A 59 16.11 17.29 -19.10
C SER A 59 16.85 16.64 -17.92
N PRO A 60 17.91 15.86 -18.18
CA PRO A 60 18.81 15.43 -17.12
C PRO A 60 19.34 16.64 -16.32
N GLY A 61 19.32 16.52 -15.00
CA GLY A 61 19.64 17.55 -14.00
C GLY A 61 18.41 18.26 -13.41
N ASP A 62 17.22 18.12 -14.00
CA ASP A 62 16.01 18.78 -13.49
C ASP A 62 15.47 18.07 -12.24
N GLU A 63 15.00 18.86 -11.28
CA GLU A 63 14.40 18.41 -10.02
C GLU A 63 12.89 18.68 -10.01
N VAL A 64 12.10 17.67 -9.63
CA VAL A 64 10.64 17.70 -9.57
C VAL A 64 10.19 17.57 -8.13
N ILE A 65 9.45 18.57 -7.64
CA ILE A 65 9.03 18.71 -6.25
C ILE A 65 7.50 18.76 -6.19
N LEU A 66 6.92 17.83 -5.45
CA LEU A 66 5.48 17.70 -5.21
C LEU A 66 5.14 18.01 -3.75
N ASP A 67 4.06 18.75 -3.53
CA ASP A 67 3.51 18.99 -2.19
C ASP A 67 2.54 17.87 -1.76
N ALA A 68 1.87 18.07 -0.62
CA ALA A 68 0.94 17.09 -0.06
C ALA A 68 -0.31 16.83 -0.92
N THR A 69 -0.66 17.74 -1.82
CA THR A 69 -1.88 17.66 -2.65
C THR A 69 -1.60 17.37 -4.12
N SER A 70 -0.32 17.35 -4.51
CA SER A 70 0.11 17.20 -5.90
C SER A 70 0.44 15.75 -6.25
N ARG A 71 0.13 15.37 -7.50
CA ARG A 71 0.44 14.05 -8.08
C ARG A 71 0.79 14.21 -9.55
N GLY A 72 1.69 13.38 -10.05
CA GLY A 72 2.11 13.42 -11.45
C GLY A 72 2.68 12.10 -11.95
N THR A 73 2.97 12.07 -13.24
CA THR A 73 3.61 10.93 -13.91
C THR A 73 4.77 11.43 -14.76
N LEU A 74 5.89 10.70 -14.73
CA LEU A 74 7.00 10.82 -15.66
C LEU A 74 6.90 9.70 -16.69
N ASP A 75 6.87 10.05 -17.96
CA ASP A 75 6.91 9.11 -19.08
C ASP A 75 8.27 9.18 -19.77
N PHE A 76 8.97 8.05 -19.84
CA PHE A 76 10.30 7.94 -20.44
C PHE A 76 10.23 7.42 -21.89
N PHE A 77 11.31 7.66 -22.65
CA PHE A 77 11.43 7.28 -24.06
C PHE A 77 11.36 5.77 -24.31
N ASP A 78 11.69 4.93 -23.32
CA ASP A 78 11.66 3.46 -23.41
C ASP A 78 10.30 2.84 -23.04
N ARG A 79 9.29 3.70 -22.80
CA ARG A 79 7.93 3.37 -22.32
C ARG A 79 7.87 3.00 -20.83
N SER A 80 8.97 3.11 -20.10
CA SER A 80 8.92 3.10 -18.64
C SER A 80 8.20 4.35 -18.15
N HIS A 81 7.59 4.26 -16.98
CA HIS A 81 6.89 5.39 -16.36
C HIS A 81 7.06 5.38 -14.85
N ILE A 82 6.97 6.55 -14.24
CA ILE A 82 6.98 6.71 -12.79
C ILE A 82 5.79 7.55 -12.37
N ASN A 83 5.00 7.04 -11.44
CA ASN A 83 3.98 7.83 -10.75
C ASN A 83 4.59 8.44 -9.50
N LEU A 84 4.54 9.76 -9.43
CA LEU A 84 5.00 10.58 -8.31
C LEU A 84 3.79 10.86 -7.41
N LEU A 85 3.89 10.43 -6.14
CA LEU A 85 2.86 10.67 -5.14
C LEU A 85 3.15 11.94 -4.34
N SER A 86 2.24 12.29 -3.43
CA SER A 86 2.35 13.44 -2.56
C SER A 86 3.68 13.49 -1.80
N ASN A 87 4.18 14.71 -1.54
CA ASN A 87 5.44 14.96 -0.80
C ASN A 87 6.68 14.30 -1.42
N THR A 88 6.71 14.16 -2.74
CA THR A 88 7.83 13.54 -3.46
C THR A 88 8.80 14.57 -3.99
N ASN A 89 10.09 14.29 -3.84
CA ASN A 89 11.18 15.03 -4.48
C ASN A 89 12.06 14.04 -5.26
N VAL A 90 12.12 14.21 -6.58
CA VAL A 90 12.92 13.40 -7.49
C VAL A 90 13.75 14.27 -8.43
N GLU A 91 14.99 13.90 -8.67
CA GLU A 91 15.89 14.54 -9.63
C GLU A 91 16.25 13.56 -10.74
N LEU A 92 16.22 14.03 -11.99
CA LEU A 92 16.61 13.23 -13.14
C LEU A 92 18.12 13.23 -13.28
N GLU A 93 18.80 12.15 -12.88
CA GLU A 93 20.27 12.11 -12.91
C GLU A 93 20.80 11.85 -14.33
N THR A 94 20.33 10.77 -14.96
CA THR A 94 20.69 10.46 -16.35
C THR A 94 19.50 9.87 -17.08
N VAL A 95 19.27 10.30 -18.32
CA VAL A 95 18.28 9.71 -19.22
C VAL A 95 18.89 9.73 -20.62
N GLU A 96 19.56 8.64 -21.01
CA GLU A 96 20.38 8.60 -22.22
C GLU A 96 20.15 7.33 -23.03
N ALA A 97 20.26 7.46 -24.36
CA ALA A 97 20.27 6.35 -25.30
C ALA A 97 21.50 6.40 -26.22
N PRO A 98 22.05 5.26 -26.64
CA PRO A 98 23.13 5.24 -27.61
C PRO A 98 22.70 5.88 -28.93
N ARG A 99 23.50 6.84 -29.41
CA ARG A 99 23.23 7.67 -30.60
C ARG A 99 23.06 6.87 -31.89
N PHE A 100 23.75 5.74 -31.99
CA PHE A 100 23.83 4.93 -33.20
C PHE A 100 23.37 3.50 -32.93
N GLY A 101 22.64 2.92 -33.88
CA GLY A 101 22.20 1.51 -33.80
C GLY A 101 23.34 0.49 -33.82
N LEU A 102 24.56 0.88 -34.22
CA LEU A 102 25.76 0.03 -34.14
C LEU A 102 26.25 -0.21 -32.70
N SER A 103 25.83 0.61 -31.73
CA SER A 103 26.20 0.44 -30.34
C SER A 103 25.39 -0.69 -29.68
N ASN A 104 26.09 -1.53 -28.92
CA ASN A 104 25.49 -2.57 -28.07
C ASN A 104 25.33 -2.12 -26.61
N GLN A 105 25.61 -0.85 -26.30
CA GLN A 105 25.40 -0.33 -24.96
C GLN A 105 23.90 -0.29 -24.63
N PRO A 106 23.50 -0.49 -23.36
CA PRO A 106 22.11 -0.37 -22.95
C PRO A 106 21.68 1.11 -22.90
N ASN A 107 20.37 1.34 -22.91
CA ASN A 107 19.79 2.62 -22.50
C ASN A 107 20.07 2.82 -21.00
N ARG A 108 20.23 4.07 -20.55
CA ARG A 108 20.51 4.39 -19.14
C ARG A 108 19.45 5.35 -18.62
N ILE A 109 18.79 4.96 -17.54
CA ILE A 109 17.87 5.81 -16.80
C ILE A 109 18.25 5.74 -15.33
N ALA A 110 18.76 6.83 -14.76
CA ALA A 110 19.05 6.96 -13.34
C ALA A 110 18.33 8.17 -12.74
N LEU A 111 17.77 7.99 -11.56
CA LEU A 111 16.97 8.99 -10.85
C LEU A 111 17.41 9.07 -9.40
N ASN A 112 17.46 10.27 -8.84
CA ASN A 112 17.72 10.50 -7.42
C ASN A 112 16.40 10.79 -6.70
N LEU A 113 15.87 9.81 -5.97
CA LEU A 113 14.69 9.97 -5.13
C LEU A 113 15.09 10.43 -3.73
N LYS A 114 14.93 11.71 -3.45
CA LYS A 114 15.38 12.35 -2.20
C LYS A 114 14.40 12.13 -1.06
N ALA A 115 13.09 12.17 -1.34
CA ALA A 115 12.03 11.99 -0.36
C ALA A 115 10.70 11.62 -1.04
N GLY A 116 9.80 11.04 -0.27
CA GLY A 116 8.44 10.73 -0.67
C GLY A 116 8.29 9.35 -1.29
N LEU A 117 7.25 9.16 -2.09
CA LEU A 117 6.84 7.85 -2.56
C LEU A 117 6.66 7.85 -4.08
N VAL A 118 7.24 6.86 -4.72
CA VAL A 118 7.08 6.64 -6.17
C VAL A 118 6.65 5.22 -6.46
N ARG A 119 5.82 5.08 -7.49
CA ARG A 119 5.57 3.80 -8.15
C ARG A 119 6.30 3.79 -9.49
N VAL A 120 7.23 2.86 -9.67
CA VAL A 120 8.05 2.73 -10.88
C VAL A 120 7.55 1.55 -11.70
N GLY A 121 7.19 1.81 -12.96
CA GLY A 121 6.89 0.79 -13.95
C GLY A 121 8.01 0.73 -14.99
N VAL A 122 8.85 -0.31 -14.92
CA VAL A 122 9.93 -0.52 -15.90
C VAL A 122 9.38 -1.37 -17.05
N ALA A 123 9.44 -0.82 -18.27
CA ALA A 123 8.92 -1.48 -19.46
C ALA A 123 9.75 -2.70 -19.85
N LEU A 124 9.11 -3.65 -20.56
CA LEU A 124 9.83 -4.74 -21.21
C LEU A 124 10.83 -4.16 -22.22
N PRO A 125 12.04 -4.73 -22.33
CA PRO A 125 13.04 -4.31 -23.30
C PRO A 125 12.43 -4.26 -24.70
N GLY A 126 12.53 -3.11 -25.36
CA GLY A 126 12.15 -2.97 -26.76
C GLY A 126 13.23 -3.56 -27.66
N GLU A 127 13.84 -2.72 -28.49
CA GLU A 127 14.97 -3.11 -29.34
C GLU A 127 16.28 -3.30 -28.55
N ARG A 128 16.36 -2.75 -27.33
CA ARG A 128 17.57 -2.67 -26.51
C ARG A 128 17.22 -2.74 -25.02
N ARG A 129 18.13 -3.30 -24.23
CA ARG A 129 18.01 -3.35 -22.76
C ARG A 129 18.16 -1.95 -22.17
N THR A 130 17.39 -1.65 -21.13
CA THR A 130 17.54 -0.45 -20.30
C THR A 130 18.12 -0.86 -18.95
N ASP A 131 19.17 -0.17 -18.52
CA ASP A 131 19.65 -0.22 -17.14
C ASP A 131 18.93 0.91 -16.39
N PHE A 132 17.95 0.52 -15.56
CA PHE A 132 17.10 1.44 -14.79
C PHE A 132 17.54 1.45 -13.33
N GLN A 133 17.90 2.62 -12.81
CA GLN A 133 18.41 2.78 -11.45
C GLN A 133 17.67 3.90 -10.71
N VAL A 134 17.30 3.63 -9.46
CA VAL A 134 16.77 4.63 -8.52
C VAL A 134 17.73 4.71 -7.35
N ASN A 135 18.36 5.87 -7.21
CA ASN A 135 19.27 6.20 -6.13
C ASN A 135 18.49 6.90 -5.02
N THR A 136 18.67 6.45 -3.79
CA THR A 136 18.11 7.08 -2.59
C THR A 136 19.24 7.47 -1.63
N PRO A 137 18.98 8.30 -0.61
CA PRO A 137 19.98 8.61 0.41
C PRO A 137 20.53 7.38 1.13
N HIS A 138 19.80 6.25 1.11
CA HIS A 138 20.16 5.04 1.85
C HIS A 138 20.78 3.95 0.97
N THR A 139 20.39 3.85 -0.31
CA THR A 139 20.89 2.80 -1.21
C THR A 139 20.69 3.12 -2.68
N ALA A 140 21.39 2.38 -3.54
CA ALA A 140 21.11 2.31 -4.97
C ALA A 140 20.21 1.10 -5.25
N VAL A 141 19.18 1.30 -6.06
CA VAL A 141 18.22 0.25 -6.46
C VAL A 141 18.27 0.10 -7.97
N SER A 142 18.79 -1.01 -8.48
CA SER A 142 18.63 -1.36 -9.89
C SER A 142 17.36 -2.16 -10.09
N LEU A 143 16.54 -1.74 -11.05
CA LEU A 143 15.21 -2.28 -11.30
C LEU A 143 15.22 -3.08 -12.60
N ALA A 144 14.81 -4.34 -12.52
CA ALA A 144 14.50 -5.13 -13.71
C ALA A 144 13.13 -4.71 -14.28
N GLU A 145 12.72 -5.34 -15.38
CA GLU A 145 11.35 -5.19 -15.89
C GLU A 145 10.32 -5.55 -14.81
N GLY A 146 9.31 -4.70 -14.60
CA GLY A 146 8.47 -4.87 -13.43
C GLY A 146 7.72 -3.65 -12.95
N SER A 147 7.14 -3.78 -11.77
CA SER A 147 6.50 -2.70 -11.02
C SER A 147 6.99 -2.71 -9.58
N PHE A 148 7.34 -1.52 -9.09
CA PHE A 148 8.01 -1.34 -7.80
C PHE A 148 7.40 -0.16 -7.07
N ARG A 149 7.30 -0.26 -5.75
CA ARG A 149 6.94 0.85 -4.86
C ARG A 149 8.17 1.20 -4.03
N ILE A 150 8.64 2.44 -4.12
CA ILE A 150 9.83 2.91 -3.40
C ILE A 150 9.44 4.13 -2.58
N GLU A 151 9.56 4.01 -1.27
CA GLU A 151 9.26 5.05 -0.29
C GLU A 151 10.53 5.49 0.42
N VAL A 152 10.75 6.79 0.50
CA VAL A 152 11.95 7.39 1.10
C VAL A 152 11.51 8.38 2.17
N THR A 153 11.92 8.10 3.40
CA THR A 153 11.84 9.01 4.54
C THR A 153 13.23 9.54 4.88
N ASN A 154 13.36 10.32 5.96
CA ASN A 154 14.67 10.80 6.42
C ASN A 154 15.55 9.70 7.04
N GLU A 155 14.96 8.56 7.40
CA GLU A 155 15.64 7.51 8.18
C GLU A 155 15.76 6.20 7.40
N THR A 156 14.86 5.95 6.46
CA THR A 156 14.76 4.68 5.75
C THR A 156 14.31 4.83 4.31
N THR A 157 14.76 3.92 3.45
CA THR A 157 14.13 3.62 2.16
C THR A 157 13.44 2.26 2.26
N GLN A 158 12.13 2.21 2.00
CA GLN A 158 11.38 0.97 1.84
C GLN A 158 11.20 0.68 0.35
N ILE A 159 11.55 -0.54 -0.06
CA ILE A 159 11.36 -1.03 -1.43
C ILE A 159 10.40 -2.21 -1.37
N THR A 160 9.33 -2.17 -2.16
CA THR A 160 8.40 -3.28 -2.35
C THR A 160 8.40 -3.66 -3.84
N VAL A 161 8.63 -4.95 -4.13
CA VAL A 161 8.58 -5.48 -5.49
C VAL A 161 7.19 -6.05 -5.74
N VAL A 162 6.38 -5.31 -6.49
CA VAL A 162 5.03 -5.75 -6.87
C VAL A 162 5.12 -6.78 -7.99
N ARG A 163 6.00 -6.54 -8.98
CA ARG A 163 6.28 -7.47 -10.08
C ARG A 163 7.73 -7.32 -10.53
N GLY A 164 8.38 -8.43 -10.87
CA GLY A 164 9.76 -8.42 -11.37
C GLY A 164 10.78 -8.68 -10.25
N GLN A 165 11.93 -8.03 -10.36
CA GLN A 165 13.06 -8.18 -9.44
C GLN A 165 13.80 -6.86 -9.28
N ALA A 166 14.20 -6.54 -8.05
CA ALA A 166 15.04 -5.39 -7.76
C ALA A 166 16.34 -5.87 -7.13
N SER A 167 17.44 -5.18 -7.42
CA SER A 167 18.74 -5.44 -6.79
C SER A 167 19.21 -4.20 -6.04
N LEU A 168 19.58 -4.38 -4.78
CA LEU A 168 19.92 -3.33 -3.83
C LEU A 168 21.43 -3.31 -3.59
N GLY A 169 21.98 -2.10 -3.48
CA GLY A 169 23.39 -1.88 -3.18
C GLY A 169 24.25 -1.63 -4.42
N SER A 170 25.58 -1.68 -4.25
CA SER A 170 26.55 -1.49 -5.33
C SER A 170 26.99 -2.84 -5.93
N GLU A 171 27.69 -2.83 -7.06
CA GLU A 171 28.18 -4.05 -7.74
C GLU A 171 28.97 -5.03 -6.85
N SER A 172 29.51 -4.57 -5.70
CA SER A 172 30.27 -5.40 -4.75
C SER A 172 29.43 -6.09 -3.67
N SER A 173 28.20 -5.64 -3.42
CA SER A 173 27.27 -6.20 -2.43
C SER A 173 25.84 -6.01 -2.91
N THR A 174 25.33 -7.00 -3.62
CA THR A 174 24.01 -6.93 -4.25
C THR A 174 23.04 -7.88 -3.57
N ASP A 175 22.06 -7.32 -2.86
CA ASP A 175 20.93 -8.08 -2.33
C ASP A 175 19.79 -8.07 -3.35
N VAL A 176 19.19 -9.23 -3.57
CA VAL A 176 18.18 -9.41 -4.61
C VAL A 176 16.81 -9.56 -3.97
N LEU A 177 15.94 -8.62 -4.26
CA LEU A 177 14.55 -8.60 -3.81
C LEU A 177 13.65 -9.14 -4.92
N VAL A 178 12.84 -10.14 -4.59
CA VAL A 178 11.96 -10.84 -5.53
C VAL A 178 10.53 -10.35 -5.42
N GLN A 179 9.71 -10.66 -6.43
CA GLN A 179 8.29 -10.35 -6.43
C GLN A 179 7.57 -10.76 -5.13
N GLY A 180 6.66 -9.90 -4.67
CA GLY A 180 5.82 -10.13 -3.49
C GLY A 180 6.56 -9.91 -2.17
N THR A 181 7.75 -9.30 -2.22
CA THR A 181 8.54 -8.99 -1.02
C THR A 181 8.86 -7.51 -0.90
N ARG A 182 9.11 -7.08 0.33
CA ARG A 182 9.57 -5.75 0.71
C ARG A 182 10.78 -5.84 1.61
N THR A 183 11.62 -4.81 1.56
CA THR A 183 12.70 -4.62 2.55
C THR A 183 12.84 -3.14 2.88
N ARG A 184 13.49 -2.86 4.01
CA ARG A 184 13.85 -1.52 4.45
C ARG A 184 15.36 -1.40 4.52
N VAL A 185 15.88 -0.30 4.01
CA VAL A 185 17.29 0.08 4.12
C VAL A 185 17.39 1.34 4.95
N GLY A 186 18.06 1.26 6.10
CA GLY A 186 18.28 2.41 6.98
C GLY A 186 19.56 3.17 6.65
N LEU A 187 19.97 4.07 7.54
CA LEU A 187 21.17 4.91 7.42
C LEU A 187 22.51 4.14 7.28
N THR A 188 22.54 2.85 7.62
CA THR A 188 23.74 2.00 7.44
C THR A 188 23.94 1.56 5.99
N GLY A 189 22.92 1.72 5.14
CA GLY A 189 22.91 1.25 3.74
C GLY A 189 22.80 -0.26 3.57
N ILE A 190 22.64 -1.01 4.67
CA ILE A 190 22.48 -2.47 4.64
C ILE A 190 20.97 -2.78 4.61
N PRO A 191 20.48 -3.55 3.62
CA PRO A 191 19.10 -4.00 3.60
C PRO A 191 18.75 -4.89 4.78
N ALA A 192 17.57 -4.67 5.37
CA ALA A 192 16.98 -5.60 6.32
C ALA A 192 16.55 -6.90 5.64
N GLU A 193 16.20 -7.91 6.43
CA GLU A 193 15.62 -9.14 5.92
C GLU A 193 14.36 -8.84 5.10
N SER A 194 14.20 -9.57 3.98
CA SER A 194 13.05 -9.40 3.10
C SER A 194 11.80 -9.98 3.75
N LEU A 195 10.74 -9.19 3.81
CA LEU A 195 9.44 -9.56 4.33
C LEU A 195 8.44 -9.68 3.18
N PRO A 196 7.29 -10.34 3.37
CA PRO A 196 6.17 -10.25 2.42
C PRO A 196 5.76 -8.79 2.17
N ALA A 197 5.38 -8.48 0.93
CA ALA A 197 4.86 -7.17 0.54
C ALA A 197 3.57 -6.84 1.29
N ALA A 198 2.72 -7.85 1.48
CA ALA A 198 1.51 -7.77 2.26
C ALA A 198 1.83 -7.42 3.72
N GLU A 199 1.16 -6.39 4.23
CA GLU A 199 1.32 -5.91 5.60
C GLU A 199 0.01 -6.07 6.36
N ASN A 200 0.07 -6.70 7.53
CA ASN A 200 -1.03 -6.65 8.47
C ASN A 200 -0.89 -5.39 9.33
N LEU A 201 -1.89 -4.52 9.26
CA LEU A 201 -1.98 -3.29 10.05
C LEU A 201 -2.49 -3.52 11.48
N ILE A 202 -3.01 -4.72 11.78
CA ILE A 202 -3.48 -5.06 13.12
C ILE A 202 -2.36 -5.61 13.98
N GLU A 203 -2.20 -5.01 15.15
CA GLU A 203 -1.35 -5.54 16.23
C GLU A 203 -2.18 -6.40 17.19
N ASN A 204 -1.59 -7.51 17.68
CA ASN A 204 -2.21 -8.42 18.65
C ASN A 204 -3.64 -8.89 18.24
N GLY A 205 -3.82 -9.23 16.96
CA GLY A 205 -5.07 -9.79 16.43
C GLY A 205 -5.31 -11.26 16.80
N ASP A 206 -4.26 -11.95 17.24
CA ASP A 206 -4.24 -13.33 17.75
C ASP A 206 -4.45 -13.40 19.28
N PHE A 207 -4.51 -12.24 19.94
CA PHE A 207 -4.75 -12.07 21.38
C PHE A 207 -3.76 -12.81 22.29
N GLN A 208 -2.51 -12.99 21.86
CA GLN A 208 -1.46 -13.55 22.73
C GLN A 208 -1.01 -12.56 23.81
N GLU A 209 -1.17 -11.26 23.59
CA GLU A 209 -0.95 -10.23 24.58
C GLU A 209 -2.26 -9.78 25.24
N PRO A 210 -2.23 -9.26 26.49
CA PRO A 210 -3.41 -8.74 27.16
C PRO A 210 -4.11 -7.64 26.34
N LEU A 211 -5.44 -7.70 26.25
CA LEU A 211 -6.25 -6.80 25.41
C LEU A 211 -5.90 -5.30 25.58
N GLY A 212 -5.65 -4.85 26.81
CA GLY A 212 -5.36 -3.45 27.12
C GLY A 212 -3.99 -2.93 26.66
N THR A 213 -3.13 -3.74 26.03
CA THR A 213 -1.86 -3.26 25.46
C THR A 213 -2.08 -2.49 24.17
N THR A 214 -2.96 -2.97 23.31
CA THR A 214 -3.14 -2.52 21.92
C THR A 214 -4.58 -2.21 21.56
N TRP A 215 -5.57 -2.75 22.29
CA TRP A 215 -7.00 -2.57 22.02
C TRP A 215 -7.67 -1.69 23.07
N LEU A 216 -8.55 -0.80 22.60
CA LEU A 216 -9.43 0.02 23.44
C LEU A 216 -10.77 -0.69 23.60
N THR A 217 -11.25 -0.82 24.83
CA THR A 217 -12.55 -1.44 25.12
C THR A 217 -13.61 -0.38 25.40
N SER A 218 -14.81 -0.52 24.83
CA SER A 218 -15.94 0.34 25.15
C SER A 218 -17.25 -0.45 25.28
N THR A 219 -18.21 0.12 26.01
CA THR A 219 -19.51 -0.50 26.27
C THR A 219 -20.62 0.54 26.18
N VAL A 220 -21.76 0.18 25.58
CA VAL A 220 -22.97 1.01 25.49
C VAL A 220 -24.12 0.30 26.20
N VAL A 221 -24.78 1.01 27.12
CA VAL A 221 -26.02 0.59 27.77
C VAL A 221 -26.99 1.77 27.79
N LEU A 222 -28.28 1.53 27.51
CA LEU A 222 -29.30 2.58 27.45
C LEU A 222 -29.81 3.00 28.84
N THR A 223 -29.58 2.17 29.86
CA THR A 223 -30.02 2.42 31.24
C THR A 223 -28.95 1.94 32.22
N SER A 224 -28.76 2.70 33.31
CA SER A 224 -27.80 2.37 34.37
C SER A 224 -28.20 1.18 35.23
N ALA A 225 -29.43 0.67 35.06
CA ALA A 225 -29.93 -0.53 35.76
C ALA A 225 -29.47 -1.85 35.10
N VAL A 226 -28.96 -1.79 33.87
CA VAL A 226 -28.49 -2.96 33.12
C VAL A 226 -27.01 -3.20 33.42
N GLN A 227 -26.68 -4.46 33.74
CA GLN A 227 -25.27 -4.86 33.85
C GLN A 227 -24.60 -4.70 32.48
N PRO A 228 -23.48 -3.95 32.39
CA PRO A 228 -22.82 -3.71 31.12
C PRO A 228 -22.32 -5.04 30.53
N PRO A 229 -22.37 -5.17 29.19
CA PRO A 229 -21.68 -6.25 28.51
C PRO A 229 -20.18 -6.13 28.76
N PHE A 230 -19.44 -7.22 28.58
CA PHE A 230 -18.00 -7.21 28.79
C PHE A 230 -17.27 -8.01 27.72
N VAL A 231 -15.97 -7.73 27.62
CA VAL A 231 -15.03 -8.45 26.79
C VAL A 231 -13.97 -9.10 27.67
N GLU A 232 -13.66 -10.36 27.40
CA GLU A 232 -12.60 -11.11 28.06
C GLU A 232 -11.81 -11.93 27.04
N ILE A 233 -10.54 -12.18 27.32
CA ILE A 233 -9.74 -13.11 26.52
C ILE A 233 -9.95 -14.52 27.07
N VAL A 234 -10.31 -15.45 26.19
CA VAL A 234 -10.53 -16.87 26.52
C VAL A 234 -9.74 -17.77 25.58
N GLU A 235 -9.37 -18.95 26.06
CA GLU A 235 -8.82 -20.00 25.22
C GLU A 235 -9.95 -20.92 24.72
N ASP A 236 -10.11 -21.07 23.41
CA ASP A 236 -11.16 -21.90 22.81
C ASP A 236 -10.66 -22.65 21.58
N GLY A 237 -10.33 -23.94 21.76
CA GLY A 237 -9.81 -24.78 20.67
C GLY A 237 -8.34 -24.51 20.35
N GLY A 238 -7.53 -24.16 21.37
CA GLY A 238 -6.08 -23.94 21.23
C GLY A 238 -5.69 -22.56 20.68
N ARG A 239 -6.64 -21.64 20.59
CA ARG A 239 -6.44 -20.23 20.19
C ARG A 239 -6.93 -19.30 21.31
N GLN A 240 -6.26 -18.17 21.46
CA GLN A 240 -6.76 -17.07 22.29
C GLN A 240 -7.80 -16.28 21.47
N ALA A 241 -8.91 -15.92 22.10
CA ALA A 241 -10.01 -15.23 21.43
C ALA A 241 -10.60 -14.15 22.34
N ALA A 242 -10.97 -13.03 21.75
CA ALA A 242 -11.80 -12.04 22.42
C ALA A 242 -13.25 -12.53 22.43
N ARG A 243 -13.79 -12.77 23.62
CA ARG A 243 -15.19 -13.13 23.85
C ARG A 243 -15.98 -11.89 24.22
N LEU A 244 -16.91 -11.50 23.36
CA LEU A 244 -17.84 -10.39 23.56
C LEU A 244 -19.18 -10.98 24.01
N VAL A 245 -19.61 -10.66 25.23
CA VAL A 245 -20.74 -11.36 25.85
C VAL A 245 -21.69 -10.44 26.60
N GLN A 246 -22.98 -10.73 26.41
CA GLN A 246 -24.08 -10.25 27.23
C GLN A 246 -25.11 -11.36 27.40
N MET A 247 -25.35 -11.79 28.64
CA MET A 247 -26.33 -12.83 28.96
C MET A 247 -27.29 -12.45 30.10
N SER A 248 -27.04 -11.33 30.77
CA SER A 248 -27.76 -10.92 31.99
C SER A 248 -28.98 -10.03 31.71
N VAL A 249 -29.18 -9.60 30.47
CA VAL A 249 -30.28 -8.70 30.09
C VAL A 249 -31.56 -9.45 29.74
N GLN A 250 -32.69 -8.74 29.77
CA GLN A 250 -33.94 -9.24 29.21
C GLN A 250 -33.92 -9.09 27.68
N ASP A 251 -34.66 -9.96 26.99
CA ASP A 251 -34.82 -9.81 25.55
C ASP A 251 -35.60 -8.53 25.26
N GLY A 252 -35.05 -7.68 24.38
CA GLY A 252 -35.54 -6.33 24.10
C GLY A 252 -34.61 -5.21 24.57
N GLU A 253 -33.71 -5.50 25.50
CA GLU A 253 -32.76 -4.51 26.04
C GLU A 253 -31.47 -4.48 25.21
N HIS A 254 -31.24 -3.37 24.53
CA HIS A 254 -30.06 -3.17 23.68
C HIS A 254 -28.80 -2.88 24.50
N THR A 255 -27.72 -3.60 24.18
CA THR A 255 -26.38 -3.36 24.72
C THR A 255 -25.32 -3.59 23.68
N GLU A 256 -24.20 -2.88 23.81
CA GLU A 256 -23.04 -3.06 22.93
C GLU A 256 -21.74 -3.16 23.73
N VAL A 257 -20.82 -3.99 23.26
CA VAL A 257 -19.43 -4.03 23.71
C VAL A 257 -18.53 -4.06 22.48
N ALA A 258 -17.42 -3.33 22.53
CA ALA A 258 -16.50 -3.20 21.42
C ALA A 258 -15.04 -3.28 21.86
N ILE A 259 -14.20 -3.79 20.96
CA ILE A 259 -12.76 -3.60 20.95
C ILE A 259 -12.38 -2.79 19.71
N GLU A 260 -11.55 -1.77 19.88
CA GLU A 260 -11.15 -0.83 18.84
C GLU A 260 -9.63 -0.71 18.82
N GLN A 261 -9.03 -0.83 17.63
CA GLN A 261 -7.66 -0.41 17.38
C GLN A 261 -7.69 0.82 16.48
N ARG A 262 -7.13 1.93 17.00
CA ARG A 262 -7.01 3.17 16.25
C ARG A 262 -5.81 3.09 15.34
N LEU A 263 -6.04 3.43 14.08
CA LEU A 263 -5.04 3.37 13.02
C LEU A 263 -4.88 4.77 12.41
N ASP A 264 -3.78 5.00 11.71
CA ASP A 264 -3.56 6.25 10.97
C ASP A 264 -2.84 6.00 9.65
N GLN A 265 -3.32 5.00 8.90
CA GLN A 265 -2.63 4.48 7.74
C GLN A 265 -3.19 5.05 6.44
N ASP A 266 -2.33 5.67 5.62
CA ASP A 266 -2.66 6.00 4.23
C ASP A 266 -2.65 4.71 3.40
N VAL A 267 -3.70 4.49 2.62
CA VAL A 267 -3.85 3.29 1.79
C VAL A 267 -4.13 3.58 0.32
N ARG A 268 -3.97 4.83 -0.12
CA ARG A 268 -4.21 5.26 -1.52
C ARG A 268 -3.29 4.59 -2.53
N ASP A 269 -2.20 4.03 -2.04
CA ASP A 269 -1.07 3.49 -2.77
C ASP A 269 -0.93 1.98 -2.58
N PHE A 270 -1.96 1.30 -2.07
CA PHE A 270 -2.13 -0.15 -2.16
C PHE A 270 -3.15 -0.49 -3.24
N ASP A 271 -3.03 -1.69 -3.79
CA ASP A 271 -3.97 -2.21 -4.78
C ASP A 271 -4.99 -3.17 -4.10
N ARG A 272 -4.70 -3.67 -2.90
CA ARG A 272 -5.60 -4.47 -2.07
C ARG A 272 -5.68 -3.98 -0.63
N LEU A 273 -6.90 -3.96 -0.09
CA LEU A 273 -7.18 -3.82 1.34
C LEU A 273 -8.18 -4.91 1.72
N GLU A 274 -7.87 -5.73 2.71
CA GLU A 274 -8.73 -6.85 3.10
C GLU A 274 -8.79 -7.01 4.61
N ILE A 275 -9.98 -7.30 5.12
CA ILE A 275 -10.19 -7.72 6.50
C ILE A 275 -10.38 -9.23 6.50
N SER A 276 -9.65 -9.92 7.37
CA SER A 276 -9.93 -11.31 7.71
C SER A 276 -10.02 -11.49 9.22
N ALA A 277 -10.86 -12.44 9.63
CA ALA A 277 -11.05 -12.79 11.03
C ALA A 277 -11.67 -14.18 11.15
N ASP A 278 -11.37 -14.88 12.24
CA ASP A 278 -12.08 -16.08 12.64
C ASP A 278 -13.19 -15.70 13.62
N VAL A 279 -14.44 -16.10 13.33
CA VAL A 279 -15.62 -15.76 14.12
C VAL A 279 -16.33 -17.03 14.60
N LYS A 280 -16.77 -17.06 15.86
CA LYS A 280 -17.60 -18.14 16.41
C LYS A 280 -18.74 -17.55 17.21
N LEU A 281 -19.96 -18.04 16.95
CA LEU A 281 -21.16 -17.61 17.66
C LEU A 281 -21.75 -18.76 18.46
N ASP A 282 -21.80 -18.62 19.79
CA ASP A 282 -22.42 -19.62 20.67
C ASP A 282 -23.87 -19.28 20.98
N HIS A 283 -24.18 -17.99 21.15
CA HIS A 283 -25.53 -17.55 21.49
C HIS A 283 -25.92 -16.23 20.82
N GLN A 284 -27.18 -16.17 20.42
CA GLN A 284 -27.88 -14.96 20.00
C GLN A 284 -29.38 -15.12 20.30
N SER A 285 -29.99 -14.14 20.97
CA SER A 285 -31.45 -14.15 21.15
C SER A 285 -32.18 -13.41 20.03
N LEU A 286 -31.59 -12.36 19.47
CA LEU A 286 -32.15 -11.61 18.35
C LEU A 286 -31.98 -12.41 17.03
N SER A 287 -33.05 -12.46 16.22
CA SER A 287 -32.99 -13.09 14.90
C SER A 287 -32.26 -12.17 13.90
N GLY A 288 -31.35 -12.73 13.10
CA GLY A 288 -30.61 -11.98 12.08
C GLY A 288 -29.87 -10.78 12.69
N GLY A 289 -30.11 -9.60 12.13
CA GLY A 289 -29.63 -8.31 12.64
C GLY A 289 -30.73 -7.43 13.27
N GLY A 290 -31.87 -8.03 13.65
CA GLY A 290 -33.10 -7.30 14.01
C GLY A 290 -33.80 -6.67 12.79
N LEU A 291 -34.86 -5.89 13.05
CA LEU A 291 -35.69 -5.29 11.98
C LEU A 291 -34.91 -4.32 11.09
N LEU A 292 -33.87 -3.68 11.63
CA LEU A 292 -33.03 -2.69 10.95
C LEU A 292 -31.72 -3.28 10.42
N SER A 293 -31.45 -4.57 10.65
CA SER A 293 -30.19 -5.21 10.23
C SER A 293 -28.94 -4.52 10.80
N SER A 294 -29.00 -4.06 12.05
CA SER A 294 -27.94 -3.29 12.72
C SER A 294 -27.38 -3.97 13.98
N GLU A 295 -28.05 -4.99 14.50
CA GLU A 295 -27.73 -5.64 15.78
C GLU A 295 -27.33 -7.09 15.55
N PHE A 296 -26.03 -7.34 15.36
CA PHE A 296 -25.48 -8.68 15.19
C PHE A 296 -24.58 -9.07 16.37
N PRO A 297 -24.53 -10.37 16.73
CA PRO A 297 -23.64 -10.89 17.77
C PRO A 297 -22.16 -10.52 17.61
N ILE A 298 -21.66 -10.44 16.38
CA ILE A 298 -20.34 -9.89 16.05
C ILE A 298 -20.49 -9.04 14.79
N ILE A 299 -19.88 -7.86 14.80
CA ILE A 299 -19.82 -6.90 13.70
C ILE A 299 -18.38 -6.44 13.55
N LEU A 300 -17.87 -6.49 12.32
CA LEU A 300 -16.64 -5.85 11.92
C LEU A 300 -16.98 -4.46 11.39
N ARG A 301 -16.27 -3.44 11.84
CA ARG A 301 -16.42 -2.06 11.37
C ARG A 301 -15.06 -1.47 11.05
N LEU A 302 -14.91 -1.04 9.80
CA LEU A 302 -13.75 -0.29 9.34
C LEU A 302 -14.12 1.19 9.26
N ASP A 303 -13.46 2.03 10.04
CA ASP A 303 -13.58 3.48 9.97
C ASP A 303 -12.46 4.05 9.11
N TYR A 304 -12.81 4.91 8.16
CA TYR A 304 -11.86 5.45 7.20
C TYR A 304 -12.26 6.83 6.67
N LYS A 305 -11.31 7.53 6.07
CA LYS A 305 -11.55 8.72 5.24
C LYS A 305 -11.51 8.37 3.76
N ASP A 306 -12.48 8.85 2.99
CA ASP A 306 -12.49 8.70 1.53
C ASP A 306 -11.48 9.65 0.84
N LEU A 307 -11.40 9.59 -0.49
CA LEU A 307 -10.50 10.43 -1.30
C LEU A 307 -10.71 11.94 -1.11
N TRP A 308 -11.88 12.36 -0.62
CA TRP A 308 -12.23 13.76 -0.37
C TRP A 308 -12.07 14.15 1.12
N GLY A 309 -11.62 13.21 1.96
CA GLY A 309 -11.40 13.42 3.39
C GLY A 309 -12.66 13.28 4.26
N ASN A 310 -13.80 12.85 3.69
CA ASN A 310 -15.01 12.63 4.47
C ASN A 310 -14.89 11.35 5.29
N ASP A 311 -15.42 11.39 6.52
CA ASP A 311 -15.52 10.21 7.36
C ASP A 311 -16.57 9.23 6.80
N LYS A 312 -16.14 7.99 6.63
CA LYS A 312 -16.93 6.86 6.13
C LYS A 312 -16.67 5.66 7.01
N PHE A 313 -17.57 4.69 6.89
CA PHE A 313 -17.39 3.40 7.53
C PHE A 313 -17.92 2.29 6.63
N TRP A 314 -17.37 1.10 6.80
CA TRP A 314 -17.89 -0.13 6.25
C TRP A 314 -18.15 -1.11 7.40
N THR A 315 -19.25 -1.86 7.33
CA THR A 315 -19.61 -2.84 8.37
C THR A 315 -20.06 -4.16 7.78
N HIS A 316 -19.74 -5.25 8.47
CA HIS A 316 -20.24 -6.59 8.17
C HIS A 316 -20.54 -7.36 9.46
N GLY A 317 -21.77 -7.84 9.60
CA GLY A 317 -22.24 -8.57 10.77
C GLY A 317 -22.32 -10.08 10.57
N PHE A 318 -22.35 -10.83 11.65
CA PHE A 318 -22.51 -12.30 11.64
C PHE A 318 -23.65 -12.73 12.55
N TYR A 319 -24.46 -13.68 12.09
CA TYR A 319 -25.54 -14.29 12.87
C TYR A 319 -25.63 -15.79 12.57
N TYR A 320 -26.20 -16.61 13.45
CA TYR A 320 -26.39 -18.05 13.18
C TYR A 320 -27.84 -18.47 12.89
N HIS A 321 -28.83 -17.66 13.26
CA HIS A 321 -30.23 -17.92 12.91
C HIS A 321 -31.03 -16.65 12.58
N ASN A 322 -32.09 -16.81 11.79
CA ASN A 322 -33.04 -15.74 11.49
C ASN A 322 -34.47 -16.30 11.46
N GLN A 323 -34.91 -16.88 12.58
CA GLN A 323 -36.20 -17.57 12.67
C GLN A 323 -37.40 -16.63 12.50
N ALA A 324 -37.26 -15.38 12.95
CA ALA A 324 -38.26 -14.33 12.74
C ALA A 324 -38.30 -13.79 11.31
N ASN A 325 -37.39 -14.24 10.43
CA ASN A 325 -37.26 -13.81 9.04
C ASN A 325 -37.17 -12.28 8.90
N TYR A 326 -36.35 -11.64 9.74
CA TYR A 326 -36.06 -10.22 9.62
C TYR A 326 -35.22 -9.95 8.36
N PRO A 327 -35.41 -8.80 7.70
CA PRO A 327 -34.62 -8.46 6.52
C PRO A 327 -33.15 -8.29 6.89
N ILE A 328 -32.27 -8.81 6.05
CA ILE A 328 -30.84 -8.47 6.07
C ILE A 328 -30.65 -7.36 5.05
N ALA A 329 -30.34 -6.16 5.53
CA ALA A 329 -30.14 -5.00 4.68
C ALA A 329 -28.94 -5.23 3.75
N LEU A 330 -28.98 -4.59 2.58
CA LEU A 330 -27.78 -4.49 1.75
C LEU A 330 -26.96 -3.31 2.24
N ASP A 331 -25.64 -3.47 2.25
CA ASP A 331 -24.71 -2.37 2.33
C ASP A 331 -24.86 -1.45 1.10
N PRO A 332 -24.29 -0.24 1.10
CA PRO A 332 -24.38 0.68 -0.04
C PRO A 332 -23.89 0.10 -1.38
N TRP A 333 -23.17 -1.02 -1.36
CA TRP A 333 -22.54 -1.68 -2.50
C TRP A 333 -23.24 -2.99 -2.90
N GLY A 334 -24.42 -3.24 -2.33
CA GLY A 334 -25.28 -4.35 -2.72
C GLY A 334 -24.90 -5.70 -2.12
N ARG A 335 -24.01 -5.75 -1.13
CA ARG A 335 -23.72 -6.97 -0.36
C ARG A 335 -24.60 -7.03 0.89
N PRO A 336 -25.03 -8.22 1.34
CA PRO A 336 -25.73 -8.34 2.61
C PRO A 336 -24.86 -7.81 3.75
N ALA A 337 -25.41 -6.90 4.57
CA ALA A 337 -24.74 -6.35 5.74
C ALA A 337 -24.54 -7.37 6.87
N GLY A 338 -25.13 -8.56 6.74
CA GLY A 338 -25.00 -9.66 7.67
C GLY A 338 -24.87 -11.00 6.97
N GLU A 339 -24.02 -11.87 7.50
CA GLU A 339 -23.76 -13.21 6.99
C GLU A 339 -24.17 -14.29 7.98
N GLN A 340 -24.83 -15.34 7.49
CA GLN A 340 -25.23 -16.46 8.32
C GLN A 340 -24.08 -17.46 8.46
N VAL A 341 -23.66 -17.71 9.70
CA VAL A 341 -22.58 -18.64 10.05
C VAL A 341 -23.08 -19.83 10.90
N PRO A 342 -22.37 -20.97 10.95
CA PRO A 342 -22.76 -22.07 11.80
C PRO A 342 -22.62 -21.73 13.30
N GLN A 343 -23.57 -22.20 14.12
CA GLN A 343 -23.51 -22.03 15.58
C GLN A 343 -22.43 -22.94 16.19
N GLY A 344 -21.64 -22.40 17.12
CA GLY A 344 -20.67 -23.15 17.92
C GLY A 344 -19.42 -23.62 17.15
N VAL A 345 -19.22 -23.14 15.92
CA VAL A 345 -18.09 -23.51 15.06
C VAL A 345 -17.33 -22.23 14.66
N TRP A 346 -16.00 -22.34 14.60
CA TRP A 346 -15.15 -21.28 14.05
C TRP A 346 -15.35 -21.16 12.54
N TYR A 347 -15.68 -19.96 12.10
CA TYR A 347 -15.92 -19.59 10.71
C TYR A 347 -14.83 -18.60 10.26
N PRO A 348 -13.97 -18.98 9.29
CA PRO A 348 -13.01 -18.07 8.70
C PRO A 348 -13.73 -17.11 7.75
N TYR A 349 -13.51 -15.82 7.94
CA TYR A 349 -14.08 -14.77 7.12
C TYR A 349 -12.99 -13.95 6.42
N GLU A 350 -13.26 -13.60 5.16
CA GLU A 350 -12.47 -12.68 4.36
C GLU A 350 -13.41 -11.71 3.64
N SER A 351 -13.15 -10.40 3.73
CA SER A 351 -13.98 -9.40 3.05
C SER A 351 -13.79 -9.38 1.52
N GLY A 352 -12.67 -9.91 1.04
CA GLY A 352 -12.11 -9.58 -0.26
C GLY A 352 -11.56 -8.15 -0.30
N ASN A 353 -11.23 -7.68 -1.52
CA ASN A 353 -10.64 -6.35 -1.70
C ASN A 353 -11.65 -5.21 -1.49
N LEU A 354 -11.53 -4.51 -0.37
CA LEU A 354 -12.33 -3.35 0.00
C LEU A 354 -12.04 -2.13 -0.89
N LEU A 355 -10.84 -2.01 -1.47
CA LEU A 355 -10.55 -0.89 -2.39
C LEU A 355 -11.39 -0.99 -3.67
N ASP A 356 -11.64 -2.22 -4.14
CA ASP A 356 -12.51 -2.48 -5.30
C ASP A 356 -13.98 -2.44 -4.91
N LEU A 357 -14.33 -3.07 -3.77
CA LEU A 357 -15.71 -3.19 -3.31
C LEU A 357 -16.36 -1.84 -3.07
N LEU A 358 -15.63 -0.91 -2.46
CA LEU A 358 -16.16 0.38 -2.02
C LEU A 358 -16.18 1.44 -3.15
N GLY A 359 -15.61 1.12 -4.33
CA GLY A 359 -15.68 1.93 -5.55
C GLY A 359 -15.26 3.39 -5.36
N GLU A 360 -16.14 4.33 -5.72
CA GLU A 360 -15.89 5.77 -5.57
C GLU A 360 -15.71 6.20 -4.10
N ASN A 361 -16.22 5.40 -3.14
CA ASN A 361 -16.03 5.64 -1.71
C ASN A 361 -14.88 4.80 -1.14
N ARG A 362 -13.91 4.41 -1.99
CA ARG A 362 -12.76 3.65 -1.55
C ARG A 362 -11.99 4.35 -0.42
N PRO A 363 -11.44 3.60 0.54
CA PRO A 363 -10.61 4.14 1.58
C PRO A 363 -9.39 4.86 1.02
N ALA A 364 -9.15 6.07 1.52
CA ALA A 364 -7.90 6.79 1.33
C ALA A 364 -7.01 6.67 2.57
N ARG A 365 -7.62 6.76 3.76
CA ARG A 365 -6.90 6.65 5.03
C ARG A 365 -7.72 5.85 6.03
N ILE A 366 -7.14 4.79 6.59
CA ILE A 366 -7.78 3.99 7.64
C ILE A 366 -7.56 4.67 8.98
N THR A 367 -8.66 4.89 9.70
CA THR A 367 -8.65 5.55 11.02
C THR A 367 -8.87 4.57 12.16
N GLY A 368 -9.45 3.41 11.89
CA GLY A 368 -9.57 2.36 12.90
C GLY A 368 -10.31 1.13 12.43
N LEU A 369 -10.10 0.04 13.17
CA LEU A 369 -10.88 -1.19 13.07
C LEU A 369 -11.56 -1.44 14.42
N THR A 370 -12.88 -1.56 14.39
CA THR A 370 -13.71 -1.87 15.55
C THR A 370 -14.38 -3.22 15.36
N ILE A 371 -14.28 -4.08 16.36
CA ILE A 371 -15.04 -5.32 16.43
C ILE A 371 -15.98 -5.19 17.62
N TYR A 372 -17.28 -5.32 17.36
CA TYR A 372 -18.27 -5.11 18.40
C TYR A 372 -19.42 -6.09 18.30
N ALA A 373 -20.05 -6.33 19.43
CA ALA A 373 -21.26 -7.11 19.56
C ALA A 373 -22.42 -6.16 19.91
N SER A 374 -23.56 -6.33 19.24
CA SER A 374 -24.72 -5.45 19.43
C SER A 374 -26.01 -6.26 19.42
N GLY A 375 -26.92 -5.94 20.33
CA GLY A 375 -28.23 -6.58 20.44
C GLY A 375 -28.62 -6.85 21.89
N TRP A 376 -29.39 -7.92 22.11
CA TRP A 376 -29.93 -8.26 23.43
C TRP A 376 -29.00 -9.24 24.16
N LYS A 377 -29.20 -10.55 24.00
CA LYS A 377 -28.30 -11.57 24.51
C LYS A 377 -27.45 -12.10 23.36
N TYR A 378 -26.14 -12.13 23.58
CA TYR A 378 -25.17 -12.61 22.62
C TYR A 378 -23.94 -13.19 23.34
N ASP A 379 -23.36 -14.20 22.72
CA ASP A 379 -22.07 -14.77 23.09
C ASP A 379 -21.31 -15.07 21.80
N GLY A 380 -20.42 -14.15 21.45
CA GLY A 380 -19.60 -14.19 20.25
C GLY A 380 -18.12 -14.18 20.60
N ARG A 381 -17.33 -14.87 19.79
CA ARG A 381 -15.87 -14.87 19.87
C ARG A 381 -15.27 -14.48 18.53
N VAL A 382 -14.16 -13.77 18.61
CA VAL A 382 -13.33 -13.40 17.46
C VAL A 382 -11.87 -13.70 17.77
N SER A 383 -11.11 -14.13 16.78
CA SER A 383 -9.67 -14.42 16.83
C SER A 383 -9.06 -14.19 15.46
N GLU A 384 -7.72 -14.21 15.37
CA GLU A 384 -6.95 -14.09 14.12
C GLU A 384 -7.40 -12.89 13.27
N ILE A 385 -7.47 -11.72 13.89
CA ILE A 385 -7.93 -10.50 13.21
C ILE A 385 -6.77 -9.91 12.41
N HIS A 386 -6.99 -9.74 11.11
CA HIS A 386 -6.03 -9.10 10.21
C HIS A 386 -6.69 -8.01 9.38
N LEU A 387 -5.95 -6.92 9.17
CA LEU A 387 -6.24 -5.89 8.18
C LEU A 387 -5.04 -5.82 7.25
N ILE A 388 -5.15 -6.47 6.09
CA ILE A 388 -4.04 -6.70 5.18
C ILE A 388 -4.08 -5.65 4.07
N VAL A 389 -2.94 -5.02 3.82
CA VAL A 389 -2.70 -4.15 2.66
C VAL A 389 -1.62 -4.72 1.75
N GLU A 390 -1.83 -4.64 0.43
CA GLU A 390 -0.89 -5.13 -0.60
C GLU A 390 -0.83 -4.20 -1.82
#